data_AF-A0A381ZKL7-F1
#
_entry.id   AF-A0A381ZKL7-F1
#
_cell.length_a   1.000
_cell.length_b   1.000
_cell.length_c   1.000
_cell.angle_alpha   90.00
_cell.angle_beta   90.00
_cell.angle_gamma   90.00
#
_symmetry.space_group_name_H-M   'P 1'
#
loop_
_entity.id
_entity.type
_entity.pdbx_description
1 polymer ?
#
loop_
_entity_poly.entity_id
_entity_poly.type
_entity_poly.pdbx_seq_one_letter_code
_entity_poly.pdbx_strand_id
1 'polypeptide(L)'
;MSSITVGHVEVPDLWVDIDTDSSLTVQEVITLSGMRPRDGTPVHCYLTSGEVFDGEEVSPGQRVVIGTRAPEVGRRRMLVDPKIHYLTVRWDKPAGSSLVGSGVIENGCTLWVPGVRSGSDIRAVEIARRENSNGKVHAQGYRARGDSVPYFRNDLVRVFSAGDNKFLLFDPRTGELSIPVTVISKSFQKTRQRELDSGWKFLWTLRVLNFDSEQRSVLAEAEPSHMW
;
A
#
# COMPACT_ATOMS: atom_id res chain seq x y z
N MET A 1 20.76 -17.07 -18.11
CA MET A 1 21.19 -16.69 -16.75
C MET A 1 20.15 -15.75 -16.20
N SER A 2 19.58 -16.13 -15.06
CA SER A 2 18.77 -15.24 -14.25
C SER A 2 19.67 -14.39 -13.35
N SER A 3 19.19 -13.23 -12.91
CA SER A 3 19.93 -12.36 -12.01
C SER A 3 19.07 -11.92 -10.84
N ILE A 4 19.71 -11.54 -9.73
CA ILE A 4 19.09 -10.79 -8.63
C ILE A 4 19.52 -9.33 -8.82
N THR A 5 18.56 -8.41 -8.93
CA THR A 5 18.86 -6.99 -9.09
C THR A 5 18.85 -6.29 -7.73
N VAL A 6 19.93 -5.63 -7.37
CA VAL A 6 20.15 -5.01 -6.06
C VAL A 6 20.36 -3.51 -6.21
N GLY A 7 19.51 -2.71 -5.57
CA GLY A 7 19.64 -1.25 -5.50
C GLY A 7 20.28 -0.77 -4.20
N HIS A 8 20.64 0.52 -4.14
CA HIS A 8 21.11 1.17 -2.91
C HIS A 8 20.18 2.32 -2.49
N VAL A 9 19.80 2.38 -1.21
CA VAL A 9 18.86 3.43 -0.72
C VAL A 9 19.48 4.82 -0.76
N GLU A 10 20.72 4.94 -0.30
CA GLU A 10 21.42 6.22 -0.18
C GLU A 10 22.13 6.67 -1.47
N VAL A 11 22.21 5.81 -2.50
CA VAL A 11 22.80 6.15 -3.80
C VAL A 11 21.72 6.01 -4.86
N PRO A 12 21.00 7.11 -5.19
CA PRO A 12 19.93 7.08 -6.17
C PRO A 12 20.41 6.49 -7.51
N ASP A 13 19.52 5.71 -8.14
CA ASP A 13 19.74 5.09 -9.46
C ASP A 13 20.89 4.06 -9.54
N LEU A 14 21.56 3.75 -8.42
CA LEU A 14 22.53 2.66 -8.37
C LEU A 14 21.81 1.31 -8.30
N TRP A 15 21.99 0.50 -9.33
CA TRP A 15 21.53 -0.89 -9.40
C TRP A 15 22.64 -1.79 -9.91
N VAL A 16 22.76 -2.97 -9.31
CA VAL A 16 23.74 -4.00 -9.65
C VAL A 16 23.00 -5.31 -9.84
N ASP A 17 23.33 -6.04 -10.90
CA ASP A 17 22.82 -7.39 -11.12
C ASP A 17 23.84 -8.42 -10.61
N ILE A 18 23.38 -9.35 -9.78
CA ILE A 18 24.14 -10.53 -9.36
C ILE A 18 23.65 -11.70 -10.21
N ASP A 19 24.48 -12.18 -11.12
CA ASP A 19 24.18 -13.36 -11.93
C ASP A 19 24.19 -14.61 -11.05
N THR A 20 23.04 -15.30 -10.99
CA THR A 20 22.90 -16.54 -10.21
C THR A 20 21.73 -17.38 -10.72
N ASP A 21 21.93 -18.70 -10.69
CA ASP A 21 20.89 -19.67 -11.02
C ASP A 21 20.24 -20.28 -9.76
N SER A 22 20.69 -19.87 -8.56
CA SER A 22 20.14 -20.29 -7.25
C SER A 22 19.83 -19.11 -6.34
N SER A 23 18.97 -19.33 -5.36
CA SER A 23 18.69 -18.36 -4.30
C SER A 23 19.95 -18.08 -3.47
N LEU A 24 20.07 -16.84 -3.00
CA LEU A 24 21.18 -16.36 -2.18
C LEU A 24 20.64 -15.82 -0.86
N THR A 25 21.34 -16.06 0.24
CA THR A 25 20.98 -15.43 1.51
C THR A 25 21.10 -13.91 1.43
N VAL A 26 20.36 -13.19 2.27
CA VAL A 26 20.46 -11.72 2.35
C VAL A 26 21.90 -11.23 2.55
N GLN A 27 22.70 -11.95 3.35
CA GLN A 27 24.09 -11.60 3.61
C GLN A 27 25.00 -11.80 2.39
N GLU A 28 24.74 -12.82 1.59
CA GLU A 28 25.44 -13.04 0.31
C GLU A 28 25.09 -11.95 -0.69
N VAL A 29 23.82 -11.57 -0.79
CA VAL A 29 23.36 -10.47 -1.65
C VAL A 29 24.07 -9.16 -1.28
N ILE A 30 24.13 -8.80 0.01
CA ILE A 30 24.82 -7.59 0.48
C ILE A 30 26.32 -7.62 0.14
N THR A 31 26.95 -8.79 0.31
CA THR A 31 28.39 -8.97 0.03
C THR A 31 28.70 -8.88 -1.46
N LEU A 32 27.97 -9.64 -2.28
CA LEU A 32 28.23 -9.78 -3.72
C LEU A 32 27.84 -8.54 -4.51
N SER A 33 26.82 -7.80 -4.07
CA SER A 33 26.45 -6.52 -4.69
C SER A 33 27.44 -5.39 -4.40
N GLY A 34 28.36 -5.57 -3.44
CA GLY A 34 29.27 -4.52 -3.00
C GLY A 34 28.59 -3.38 -2.22
N MET A 35 27.32 -3.56 -1.81
CA MET A 35 26.52 -2.54 -1.11
C MET A 35 26.80 -2.48 0.40
N ARG A 36 27.82 -3.19 0.88
CA ARG A 36 28.25 -3.13 2.28
C ARG A 36 29.10 -1.88 2.51
N PRO A 37 28.71 -0.98 3.44
CA PRO A 37 29.53 0.18 3.80
C PRO A 37 30.91 -0.22 4.31
N ARG A 38 31.94 0.50 3.88
CA ARG A 38 33.34 0.25 4.30
C ARG A 38 33.62 0.61 5.75
N ASP A 39 32.84 1.51 6.31
CA ASP A 39 32.94 1.96 7.69
C ASP A 39 32.31 0.97 8.69
N GLY A 40 31.70 -0.12 8.19
CA GLY A 40 31.05 -1.13 9.02
C GLY A 40 29.64 -0.77 9.46
N THR A 41 29.07 0.32 8.96
CA THR A 41 27.67 0.69 9.24
C THR A 41 26.75 -0.47 8.83
N PRO A 42 25.85 -0.92 9.72
CA PRO A 42 24.93 -1.99 9.40
C PRO A 42 23.94 -1.53 8.32
N VAL A 43 23.66 -2.42 7.39
CA VAL A 43 22.65 -2.23 6.35
C VAL A 43 21.62 -3.34 6.44
N HIS A 44 20.42 -3.03 5.96
CA HIS A 44 19.31 -3.94 5.90
C HIS A 44 18.92 -4.18 4.44
N CYS A 45 18.32 -5.34 4.19
CA CYS A 45 17.69 -5.64 2.93
C CYS A 45 16.23 -5.24 3.01
N TYR A 46 15.82 -4.43 2.04
CA TYR A 46 14.45 -3.99 1.87
C TYR A 46 13.93 -4.52 0.55
N LEU A 47 12.64 -4.75 0.51
CA LEU A 47 11.93 -4.76 -0.75
C LEU A 47 12.06 -3.38 -1.40
N THR A 48 11.98 -3.34 -2.71
CA THR A 48 11.91 -2.09 -3.48
C THR A 48 10.71 -1.22 -3.06
N SER A 49 9.66 -1.85 -2.53
CA SER A 49 8.52 -1.20 -1.86
C SER A 49 8.91 -0.49 -0.55
N GLY A 50 10.07 -0.76 0.03
CA GLY A 50 10.58 -0.19 1.28
C GLY A 50 10.06 -0.85 2.54
N GLU A 51 9.46 -2.03 2.44
CA GLU A 51 9.32 -2.93 3.60
C GLU A 51 10.64 -3.66 3.84
N VAL A 52 10.87 -4.08 5.10
CA VAL A 52 11.99 -4.97 5.41
C VAL A 52 11.76 -6.28 4.68
N PHE A 53 12.79 -6.80 4.01
CA PHE A 53 12.74 -8.13 3.44
C PHE A 53 12.72 -9.16 4.58
N ASP A 54 11.66 -9.96 4.66
CA ASP A 54 11.41 -10.94 5.72
C ASP A 54 11.83 -12.37 5.35
N GLY A 55 12.27 -12.59 4.11
CA GLY A 55 12.83 -13.86 3.66
C GLY A 55 14.27 -14.08 4.12
N GLU A 56 14.65 -15.34 4.31
CA GLU A 56 16.05 -15.71 4.56
C GLU A 56 16.89 -15.64 3.27
N GLU A 57 16.28 -15.94 2.12
CA GLU A 57 16.91 -16.01 0.82
C GLU A 57 16.18 -15.19 -0.25
N VAL A 58 16.95 -14.58 -1.15
CA VAL A 58 16.51 -13.85 -2.33
C VAL A 58 16.70 -14.76 -3.55
N SER A 59 15.64 -15.02 -4.28
CA SER A 59 15.62 -15.90 -5.45
C SER A 59 15.98 -15.15 -6.74
N PRO A 60 16.56 -15.85 -7.75
CA PRO A 60 16.80 -15.26 -9.06
C PRO A 60 15.51 -14.66 -9.67
N GLY A 61 15.62 -13.48 -10.27
CA GLY A 61 14.52 -12.68 -10.80
C GLY A 61 13.90 -11.69 -9.80
N GLN A 62 14.28 -11.73 -8.52
CA GLN A 62 13.83 -10.76 -7.53
C GLN A 62 14.65 -9.46 -7.54
N ARG A 63 14.02 -8.38 -7.10
CA ARG A 63 14.64 -7.06 -6.93
C ARG A 63 14.56 -6.63 -5.47
N VAL A 64 15.69 -6.22 -4.90
CA VAL A 64 15.81 -5.75 -3.52
C VAL A 64 16.65 -4.48 -3.44
N VAL A 65 16.60 -3.79 -2.30
CA VAL A 65 17.38 -2.57 -2.05
C VAL A 65 18.11 -2.70 -0.72
N ILE A 66 19.39 -2.38 -0.71
CA ILE A 66 20.22 -2.37 0.49
C ILE A 66 20.40 -0.93 0.97
N GLY A 67 20.30 -0.72 2.28
CA GLY A 67 20.53 0.59 2.86
C GLY A 67 20.51 0.60 4.38
N THR A 68 20.87 1.73 4.97
CA THR A 68 20.81 1.98 6.43
C THR A 68 19.40 2.33 6.91
N ARG A 69 18.51 2.66 5.98
CA ARG A 69 17.11 3.00 6.20
C ARG A 69 16.26 2.49 5.04
N ALA A 70 14.94 2.39 5.24
CA ALA A 70 14.03 1.98 4.16
C ALA A 70 14.06 3.00 3.00
N PRO A 71 13.99 2.55 1.73
CA PRO A 71 13.91 3.44 0.57
C PRO A 71 12.68 4.34 0.64
N GLU A 72 12.87 5.60 0.26
CA GLU A 72 11.78 6.56 0.09
C GLU A 72 11.00 6.22 -1.17
N VAL A 73 9.95 5.41 -1.04
CA VAL A 73 9.14 5.02 -2.20
C VAL A 73 8.18 6.15 -2.57
N GLY A 74 8.50 6.82 -3.68
CA GLY A 74 7.63 7.68 -4.51
C GLY A 74 6.69 8.67 -3.80
N ARG A 75 6.98 9.98 -3.91
CA ARG A 75 6.16 11.15 -3.44
C ARG A 75 5.48 10.94 -2.08
N ARG A 76 6.04 11.52 -1.01
CA ARG A 76 5.52 11.54 0.39
C ARG A 76 4.04 11.16 0.49
N ARG A 77 3.78 9.86 0.59
CA ARG A 77 2.51 9.34 1.09
C ARG A 77 2.57 9.50 2.58
N MET A 78 1.85 10.51 3.06
CA MET A 78 1.76 10.75 4.49
C MET A 78 0.58 9.92 4.97
N LEU A 79 0.88 8.83 5.69
CA LEU A 79 -0.12 8.23 6.56
C LEU A 79 -0.58 9.33 7.52
N VAL A 80 -1.89 9.46 7.66
CA VAL A 80 -2.48 10.40 8.61
C VAL A 80 -3.33 9.61 9.59
N ASP A 81 -3.52 10.18 10.77
CA ASP A 81 -4.47 9.63 11.73
C ASP A 81 -5.85 9.55 11.06
N PRO A 82 -6.51 8.37 11.08
CA PRO A 82 -7.78 8.18 10.42
C PRO A 82 -8.81 9.20 10.87
N LYS A 83 -9.40 9.94 9.93
CA LYS A 83 -10.41 10.96 10.23
C LYS A 83 -11.66 10.75 9.40
N ILE A 84 -12.81 10.78 10.06
CA ILE A 84 -14.12 10.72 9.38
C ILE A 84 -14.49 12.10 8.84
N HIS A 85 -14.98 12.09 7.61
CA HIS A 85 -15.55 13.25 6.93
C HIS A 85 -16.95 12.92 6.42
N TYR A 86 -17.84 13.90 6.52
CA TYR A 86 -19.13 13.89 5.83
C TYR A 86 -19.01 14.81 4.62
N LEU A 87 -19.25 14.29 3.42
CA LEU A 87 -19.12 15.08 2.20
C LEU A 87 -20.12 14.66 1.13
N THR A 88 -20.51 15.64 0.32
CA THR A 88 -21.17 15.41 -0.97
C THR A 88 -20.11 15.17 -2.03
N VAL A 89 -20.23 14.06 -2.76
CA VAL A 89 -19.36 13.74 -3.89
C VAL A 89 -19.69 14.69 -5.04
N ARG A 90 -18.72 15.52 -5.45
CA ARG A 90 -18.89 16.54 -6.49
C ARG A 90 -18.58 16.04 -7.89
N TRP A 91 -17.62 15.13 -7.99
CA TRP A 91 -17.14 14.59 -9.26
C TRP A 91 -16.84 13.12 -9.09
N ASP A 92 -17.09 12.33 -10.11
CA ASP A 92 -16.57 10.97 -10.24
C ASP A 92 -15.91 10.78 -11.59
N LYS A 93 -15.04 9.77 -11.67
CA LYS A 93 -14.41 9.36 -12.92
C LYS A 93 -14.24 7.84 -12.98
N PRO A 94 -14.24 7.23 -14.18
CA PRO A 94 -13.84 5.84 -14.35
C PRO A 94 -12.42 5.60 -13.83
N ALA A 95 -12.24 4.48 -13.12
CA ALA A 95 -10.95 3.93 -12.73
C ALA A 95 -11.04 2.41 -12.88
N GLY A 96 -10.44 1.87 -13.95
CA GLY A 96 -10.62 0.45 -14.30
C GLY A 96 -12.09 0.07 -14.44
N SER A 97 -12.56 -0.90 -13.64
CA SER A 97 -13.95 -1.41 -13.65
C SER A 97 -14.90 -0.68 -12.69
N SER A 98 -14.45 0.35 -11.98
CA SER A 98 -15.29 1.11 -11.05
C SER A 98 -15.14 2.61 -11.22
N LEU A 99 -15.74 3.37 -10.30
CA LEU A 99 -15.69 4.82 -10.25
C LEU A 99 -14.87 5.25 -9.03
N VAL A 100 -14.13 6.35 -9.18
CA VAL A 100 -13.56 7.06 -8.04
C VAL A 100 -14.22 8.42 -7.97
N GLY A 101 -14.98 8.64 -6.91
CA GLY A 101 -15.57 9.92 -6.58
C GLY A 101 -14.62 10.81 -5.79
N SER A 102 -14.93 12.11 -5.79
CA SER A 102 -14.19 13.10 -5.03
C SER A 102 -15.11 14.16 -4.43
N GLY A 103 -14.73 14.65 -3.26
CA GLY A 103 -15.36 15.81 -2.64
C GLY A 103 -14.35 16.60 -1.82
N VAL A 104 -14.77 17.79 -1.41
CA VAL A 104 -13.92 18.72 -0.67
C VAL A 104 -14.09 18.45 0.82
N ILE A 105 -12.97 18.28 1.52
CA ILE A 105 -12.91 18.20 2.98
C ILE A 105 -12.29 19.50 3.53
N GLU A 106 -12.10 19.58 4.86
CA GLU A 106 -11.49 20.72 5.53
C GLU A 106 -10.20 21.20 4.83
N ASN A 107 -9.92 22.52 4.90
CA ASN A 107 -8.77 23.19 4.30
C ASN A 107 -8.74 23.14 2.75
N GLY A 108 -9.87 22.86 2.09
CA GLY A 108 -9.96 22.82 0.62
C GLY A 108 -9.28 21.60 0.00
N CYS A 109 -8.87 20.62 0.82
CA CYS A 109 -8.28 19.38 0.35
C CYS A 109 -9.34 18.53 -0.36
N THR A 110 -8.95 17.83 -1.42
CA THR A 110 -9.83 16.94 -2.17
C THR A 110 -9.64 15.50 -1.68
N LEU A 111 -10.70 14.89 -1.15
CA LEU A 111 -10.71 13.49 -0.76
C LEU A 111 -11.19 12.62 -1.92
N TRP A 112 -10.40 11.62 -2.29
CA TRP A 112 -10.73 10.64 -3.32
C TRP A 112 -11.22 9.34 -2.68
N VAL A 113 -12.39 8.87 -3.10
CA VAL A 113 -13.11 7.72 -2.53
C VAL A 113 -13.51 6.76 -3.66
N PRO A 114 -13.08 5.48 -3.64
CA PRO A 114 -13.49 4.51 -4.65
C PRO A 114 -14.95 4.04 -4.43
N GLY A 115 -15.61 3.65 -5.51
CA GLY A 115 -16.94 3.05 -5.50
C GLY A 115 -18.11 4.00 -5.22
N VAL A 116 -17.89 5.31 -5.28
CA VAL A 116 -18.94 6.32 -5.01
C VAL A 116 -19.20 7.19 -6.23
N ARG A 117 -20.45 7.67 -6.35
CA ARG A 117 -20.94 8.43 -7.52
C ARG A 117 -21.15 9.90 -7.18
N SER A 118 -21.02 10.75 -8.20
CA SER A 118 -21.35 12.17 -8.10
C SER A 118 -22.80 12.36 -7.62
N GLY A 119 -23.00 13.39 -6.80
CA GLY A 119 -24.29 13.73 -6.18
C GLY A 119 -24.65 12.89 -4.94
N SER A 120 -23.82 11.91 -4.55
CA SER A 120 -24.07 11.12 -3.33
C SER A 120 -23.53 11.83 -2.09
N ASP A 121 -24.29 11.82 -1.01
CA ASP A 121 -23.79 12.17 0.32
C ASP A 121 -23.22 10.93 1.00
N ILE A 122 -21.98 11.03 1.48
CA ILE A 122 -21.27 9.90 2.06
C ILE A 122 -20.56 10.27 3.37
N ARG A 123 -20.42 9.26 4.22
CA ARG A 123 -19.43 9.23 5.30
C ARG A 123 -18.20 8.49 4.78
N ALA A 124 -17.03 9.13 4.85
CA ALA A 124 -15.78 8.57 4.36
C ALA A 124 -14.67 8.76 5.39
N VAL A 125 -13.76 7.79 5.48
CA VAL A 125 -12.55 7.90 6.29
C VAL A 125 -11.38 8.31 5.40
N GLU A 126 -10.67 9.35 5.81
CA GLU A 126 -9.36 9.72 5.29
C GLU A 126 -8.29 8.88 5.98
N ILE A 127 -7.39 8.25 5.22
CA ILE A 127 -6.31 7.40 5.76
C ILE A 127 -4.91 7.84 5.31
N ALA A 128 -4.84 8.67 4.27
CA ALA A 128 -3.57 9.15 3.76
C ALA A 128 -3.70 10.41 2.95
N ARG A 129 -2.59 11.13 2.83
CA ARG A 129 -2.43 12.29 1.96
C ARG A 129 -1.30 12.05 0.97
N ARG A 130 -1.46 12.66 -0.20
CA ARG A 130 -0.45 12.69 -1.26
C ARG A 130 -0.32 14.10 -1.78
N GLU A 131 0.90 14.62 -1.77
CA GLU A 131 1.24 15.86 -2.44
C GLU A 131 1.53 15.59 -3.93
N ASN A 132 0.96 16.41 -4.81
CA ASN A 132 1.29 16.38 -6.23
C ASN A 132 2.49 17.28 -6.54
N SER A 133 2.97 17.24 -7.79
CA SER A 133 4.12 18.04 -8.24
C SER A 133 3.92 19.55 -8.13
N ASN A 134 2.68 20.02 -7.98
CA ASN A 134 2.33 21.43 -7.90
C ASN A 134 2.11 21.88 -6.44
N GLY A 135 2.54 21.06 -5.46
CA GLY A 135 2.36 21.34 -4.03
C GLY A 135 0.93 21.15 -3.50
N LYS A 136 -0.02 20.73 -4.34
CA LYS A 136 -1.40 20.50 -3.91
C LYS A 136 -1.51 19.14 -3.23
N VAL A 137 -2.03 19.15 -2.01
CA VAL A 137 -2.29 17.95 -1.22
C VAL A 137 -3.68 17.39 -1.57
N HIS A 138 -3.72 16.07 -1.79
CA HIS A 138 -4.94 15.31 -2.02
C HIS A 138 -5.05 14.20 -0.98
N ALA A 139 -6.22 14.09 -0.36
CA ALA A 139 -6.52 13.03 0.58
C ALA A 139 -7.01 11.77 -0.15
N GLN A 140 -6.69 10.62 0.40
CA GLN A 140 -7.14 9.30 -0.05
C GLN A 140 -7.92 8.65 1.08
N GLY A 141 -9.04 8.04 0.71
CA GLY A 141 -9.93 7.43 1.69
C GLY A 141 -10.86 6.40 1.06
N TYR A 142 -11.82 5.98 1.87
CA TYR A 142 -12.87 5.06 1.44
C TYR A 142 -14.13 5.28 2.26
N ARG A 143 -15.26 4.76 1.76
CA ARG A 143 -16.54 4.87 2.45
C ARG A 143 -16.53 4.01 3.72
N ALA A 144 -17.00 4.57 4.83
CA ALA A 144 -17.26 3.86 6.07
C ALA A 144 -18.62 4.29 6.62
N ARG A 145 -19.47 3.33 7.00
CA ARG A 145 -20.83 3.59 7.51
C ARG A 145 -20.85 3.63 9.05
N GLY A 146 -21.99 3.34 9.65
CA GLY A 146 -22.21 3.38 11.09
C GLY A 146 -21.47 2.27 11.85
N ASP A 147 -21.56 2.33 13.16
CA ASP A 147 -20.69 1.58 14.08
C ASP A 147 -21.02 0.08 14.15
N SER A 148 -22.26 -0.30 13.82
CA SER A 148 -22.70 -1.69 13.79
C SER A 148 -22.14 -2.43 12.57
N VAL A 149 -22.42 -1.91 11.37
CA VAL A 149 -22.01 -2.50 10.09
C VAL A 149 -21.35 -1.41 9.22
N PRO A 150 -20.03 -1.19 9.36
CA PRO A 150 -19.33 -0.13 8.64
C PRO A 150 -19.16 -0.44 7.14
N TYR A 151 -19.09 -1.72 6.78
CA TYR A 151 -18.76 -2.20 5.44
C TYR A 151 -19.80 -3.18 4.90
N PHE A 152 -20.15 -3.03 3.63
CA PHE A 152 -21.03 -3.94 2.90
C PHE A 152 -20.28 -4.62 1.76
N ARG A 153 -20.82 -5.76 1.33
CA ARG A 153 -20.34 -6.47 0.14
C ARG A 153 -20.25 -5.51 -1.05
N ASN A 154 -19.15 -5.62 -1.80
CA ASN A 154 -18.75 -4.80 -2.92
C ASN A 154 -18.31 -3.36 -2.59
N ASP A 155 -18.22 -2.98 -1.32
CA ASP A 155 -17.51 -1.76 -0.96
C ASP A 155 -16.05 -1.84 -1.42
N LEU A 156 -15.55 -0.73 -1.95
CA LEU A 156 -14.13 -0.57 -2.25
C LEU A 156 -13.49 0.19 -1.10
N VAL A 157 -12.54 -0.46 -0.44
CA VAL A 157 -11.80 0.08 0.70
C VAL A 157 -10.33 0.20 0.36
N ARG A 158 -9.61 1.07 1.06
CA ARG A 158 -8.18 1.27 0.84
C ARG A 158 -7.39 0.90 2.07
N VAL A 159 -6.31 0.16 1.89
CA VAL A 159 -5.46 -0.32 2.98
C VAL A 159 -3.99 -0.17 2.64
N PHE A 160 -3.19 0.02 3.67
CA PHE A 160 -1.74 -0.14 3.61
C PHE A 160 -1.39 -1.55 4.06
N SER A 161 -0.40 -2.17 3.44
CA SER A 161 0.29 -3.31 4.04
C SER A 161 0.99 -2.80 5.30
N ALA A 162 0.63 -3.36 6.46
CA ALA A 162 1.25 -3.00 7.74
C ALA A 162 2.51 -3.83 8.05
N GLY A 163 3.08 -4.52 7.05
CA GLY A 163 4.00 -5.64 7.28
C GLY A 163 3.25 -6.92 7.66
N ASP A 164 3.92 -8.07 7.59
CA ASP A 164 3.37 -9.41 7.90
C ASP A 164 2.08 -9.79 7.14
N ASN A 165 1.82 -9.20 5.96
CA ASN A 165 0.57 -9.40 5.22
C ASN A 165 -0.69 -9.02 6.02
N LYS A 166 -0.56 -8.13 7.00
CA LYS A 166 -1.67 -7.64 7.83
C LYS A 166 -2.26 -6.38 7.23
N PHE A 167 -3.58 -6.37 7.14
CA PHE A 167 -4.36 -5.24 6.68
C PHE A 167 -5.42 -4.89 7.71
N LEU A 168 -5.57 -3.61 7.99
CA LEU A 168 -6.52 -3.09 8.95
C LEU A 168 -7.43 -2.05 8.29
N LEU A 169 -8.71 -2.12 8.62
CA LEU A 169 -9.70 -1.11 8.29
C LEU A 169 -10.10 -0.30 9.51
N PHE A 170 -10.64 0.87 9.24
CA PHE A 170 -11.10 1.81 10.25
C PHE A 170 -12.32 1.26 11.02
N ASP A 171 -12.24 1.16 12.34
CA ASP A 171 -13.41 0.87 13.16
C ASP A 171 -14.06 2.18 13.63
N PRO A 172 -15.29 2.51 13.20
CA PRO A 172 -15.98 3.68 13.72
C PRO A 172 -16.23 3.64 15.24
N ARG A 173 -16.18 2.45 15.86
CA ARG A 173 -16.34 2.31 17.32
C ARG A 173 -15.14 2.82 18.09
N THR A 174 -13.93 2.55 17.61
CA THR A 174 -12.69 2.93 18.30
C THR A 174 -12.10 4.23 17.73
N GLY A 175 -12.46 4.59 16.49
CA GLY A 175 -11.86 5.71 15.79
C GLY A 175 -10.46 5.38 15.21
N GLU A 176 -10.09 4.10 15.14
CA GLU A 176 -8.74 3.66 14.78
C GLU A 176 -8.77 2.60 13.67
N LEU A 177 -7.62 2.33 13.03
CA LEU A 177 -7.47 1.18 12.13
C LEU A 177 -7.30 -0.09 12.97
N SER A 178 -8.39 -0.82 13.21
CA SER A 178 -8.40 -1.98 14.11
C SER A 178 -9.21 -3.18 13.59
N ILE A 179 -10.00 -3.03 12.52
CA ILE A 179 -10.75 -4.15 11.92
C ILE A 179 -9.79 -4.99 11.06
N PRO A 180 -9.48 -6.25 11.43
CA PRO A 180 -8.62 -7.11 10.62
C PRO A 180 -9.26 -7.47 9.29
N VAL A 181 -8.44 -7.48 8.24
CA VAL A 181 -8.84 -7.89 6.89
C VAL A 181 -8.07 -9.12 6.45
N THR A 182 -8.82 -10.14 6.04
CA THR A 182 -8.31 -11.33 5.36
C THR A 182 -8.52 -11.16 3.86
N VAL A 183 -7.43 -11.16 3.09
CA VAL A 183 -7.49 -11.08 1.62
C VAL A 183 -7.40 -12.46 1.01
N ILE A 184 -8.28 -12.81 0.08
CA ILE A 184 -8.25 -14.11 -0.60
C ILE A 184 -6.89 -14.32 -1.30
N SER A 185 -6.23 -15.44 -0.98
CA SER A 185 -4.83 -15.75 -1.30
C SER A 185 -4.49 -15.56 -2.78
N LYS A 186 -5.37 -15.96 -3.70
CA LYS A 186 -5.15 -15.83 -5.15
C LYS A 186 -5.04 -14.37 -5.60
N SER A 187 -5.90 -13.49 -5.08
CA SER A 187 -5.88 -12.06 -5.40
C SER A 187 -4.72 -11.35 -4.69
N PHE A 188 -4.41 -11.78 -3.47
CA PHE A 188 -3.30 -11.30 -2.68
C PHE A 188 -1.96 -11.55 -3.37
N GLN A 189 -1.65 -12.80 -3.74
CA GLN A 189 -0.38 -13.18 -4.38
C GLN A 189 -0.13 -12.39 -5.67
N LYS A 190 -1.16 -12.26 -6.52
CA LYS A 190 -1.05 -11.49 -7.77
C LYS A 190 -0.73 -10.03 -7.52
N THR A 191 -1.35 -9.43 -6.51
CA THR A 191 -1.18 -8.02 -6.18
C THR A 191 0.17 -7.77 -5.53
N ARG A 192 0.58 -8.68 -4.63
CA ARG A 192 1.90 -8.69 -4.00
C ARG A 192 3.02 -8.84 -5.02
N GLN A 193 2.88 -9.74 -5.99
CA GLN A 193 3.87 -9.88 -7.06
C GLN A 193 4.02 -8.58 -7.86
N ARG A 194 2.92 -7.88 -8.19
CA ARG A 194 3.00 -6.58 -8.87
C ARG A 194 3.70 -5.51 -8.05
N GLU A 195 3.47 -5.47 -6.74
CA GLU A 195 4.18 -4.60 -5.81
C GLU A 195 5.69 -4.87 -5.84
N LEU A 196 6.09 -6.14 -5.80
CA LEU A 196 7.49 -6.56 -5.91
C LEU A 196 8.10 -6.19 -7.27
N ASP A 197 7.41 -6.50 -8.36
CA ASP A 197 7.88 -6.27 -9.73
C ASP A 197 8.05 -4.77 -10.02
N SER A 198 7.10 -3.95 -9.57
CA SER A 198 7.15 -2.50 -9.76
C SER A 198 8.13 -1.82 -8.82
N GLY A 199 8.27 -2.36 -7.60
CA GLY A 199 8.96 -1.72 -6.50
C GLY A 199 8.26 -0.52 -5.90
N TRP A 200 6.95 -0.41 -6.09
CA TRP A 200 6.15 0.68 -5.52
C TRP A 200 5.25 0.16 -4.40
N LYS A 201 5.29 0.83 -3.25
CA LYS A 201 4.32 0.66 -2.16
C LYS A 201 2.95 1.12 -2.62
N PHE A 202 2.05 0.18 -2.88
CA PHE A 202 0.71 0.52 -3.33
C PHE A 202 -0.18 0.89 -2.15
N LEU A 203 -1.09 1.82 -2.39
CA LEU A 203 -2.29 1.92 -1.56
C LEU A 203 -3.24 0.90 -2.15
N TRP A 204 -3.35 -0.26 -1.50
CA TRP A 204 -4.13 -1.37 -2.03
C TRP A 204 -5.61 -0.99 -1.95
N THR A 205 -6.33 -1.20 -3.05
CA THR A 205 -7.79 -1.17 -3.01
C THR A 205 -8.28 -2.61 -2.87
N LEU A 206 -9.14 -2.86 -1.89
CA LEU A 206 -9.76 -4.14 -1.67
C LEU A 206 -11.26 -4.04 -1.92
N ARG A 207 -11.85 -5.08 -2.49
CA ARG A 207 -13.30 -5.26 -2.55
C ARG A 207 -13.75 -6.10 -1.37
N VAL A 208 -14.63 -5.54 -0.55
CA VAL A 208 -15.24 -6.23 0.59
C VAL A 208 -16.15 -7.34 0.06
N LEU A 209 -15.91 -8.57 0.52
CA LEU A 209 -16.74 -9.73 0.20
C LEU A 209 -17.73 -10.01 1.33
N ASN A 210 -17.27 -9.88 2.57
CA ASN A 210 -18.08 -10.05 3.76
C ASN A 210 -17.53 -9.21 4.93
N PHE A 211 -18.42 -8.74 5.80
CA PHE A 211 -18.08 -8.18 7.11
C PHE A 211 -18.73 -9.05 8.19
N ASP A 212 -17.92 -9.63 9.06
CA ASP A 212 -18.38 -10.38 10.22
C ASP A 212 -18.61 -9.39 11.37
N SER A 213 -19.87 -9.19 11.75
CA SER A 213 -20.22 -8.25 12.83
C SER A 213 -19.86 -8.75 14.22
N GLU A 214 -19.77 -10.06 14.43
CA GLU A 214 -19.45 -10.66 15.73
C GLU A 214 -17.95 -10.58 15.99
N GLN A 215 -17.15 -11.02 15.01
CA GLN A 215 -15.68 -11.00 15.10
C GLN A 215 -15.08 -9.63 14.71
N ARG A 216 -15.90 -8.70 14.20
CA ARG A 216 -15.49 -7.43 13.59
C ARG A 216 -14.31 -7.60 12.63
N SER A 217 -14.45 -8.53 11.69
CA SER A 217 -13.44 -8.83 10.68
C SER A 217 -14.00 -8.69 9.26
N VAL A 218 -13.12 -8.50 8.28
CA VAL A 218 -13.48 -8.39 6.87
C VAL A 218 -12.80 -9.48 6.06
N LEU A 219 -13.60 -10.15 5.21
CA LEU A 219 -13.08 -10.93 4.09
C LEU A 219 -13.12 -10.06 2.84
N ALA A 220 -12.01 -10.00 2.11
CA ALA A 220 -11.90 -9.17 0.92
C ALA A 220 -11.08 -9.84 -0.20
N GLU A 221 -11.17 -9.27 -1.40
CA GLU A 221 -10.25 -9.57 -2.50
C GLU A 221 -9.52 -8.30 -2.94
N ALA A 222 -8.27 -8.45 -3.38
CA ALA A 222 -7.50 -7.34 -3.91
C ALA A 222 -8.03 -6.93 -5.30
N GLU A 223 -8.23 -5.63 -5.50
CA GLU A 223 -8.70 -5.02 -6.74
C GLU A 223 -7.55 -4.32 -7.48
N PRO A 224 -6.90 -4.99 -8.45
CA PRO A 224 -5.69 -4.47 -9.07
C PRO A 224 -5.94 -3.24 -9.94
N SER A 225 -7.20 -3.05 -10.34
CA SER A 225 -7.70 -1.95 -11.17
C SER A 225 -7.60 -0.57 -10.48
N HIS A 226 -7.40 -0.56 -9.16
CA HIS A 226 -7.40 0.64 -8.32
C HIS A 226 -6.14 0.73 -7.45
N MET A 227 -5.01 0.22 -7.93
CA MET A 227 -3.73 0.45 -7.27
C MET A 227 -3.16 1.80 -7.69
N TRP A 228 -2.85 2.63 -6.68
CA TRP A 228 -2.29 3.96 -6.86
C TRP A 228 -0.97 4.03 -6.14
#